data_AF-A0A5J6MQ38-F1
#
_entry.id   AF-A0A5J6MQ38-F1
#
_cell.length_a   1.000
_cell.length_b   1.000
_cell.length_c   1.000
_cell.angle_alpha   90.00
_cell.angle_beta   90.00
_cell.angle_gamma   90.00
#
_symmetry.space_group_name_H-M   'P 1'
#
loop_
_entity.id
_entity.type
_entity.pdbx_description
1 polymer ?
#
loop_
_entity_poly.entity_id
_entity_poly.type
_entity_poly.pdbx_seq_one_letter_code
_entity_poly.pdbx_strand_id
1 'polypeptide(L)'
;MRAGIVALAMLLAFAGPLAAEDVTAGGKTLSLQPPAGSCSYDRGNAFDAAAMQRAEDVQAGKNQVVLQFGRCDEFPQWRTGTVAFSEFGRIMLPLNYPGAPQPLPLSRQKYLDIMAPKVPKLDPADVTRIEDQASRKVTETQASGPQLLGLLDQDHNALYVGFLGVLEVGGKKYPLAGVGAVTTLGSVPASVNLYRPMGEGAFDKLIDAQKAYVAQLIRSNP
;
A
#
# COMPACT_ATOMS: atom_id res chain seq x y z
N MET A 1 16.96 62.28 5.38
CA MET A 1 16.06 61.13 5.60
C MET A 1 16.35 60.09 4.51
N ARG A 2 16.98 58.97 4.86
CA ARG A 2 17.32 57.90 3.90
C ARG A 2 16.24 56.82 4.00
N ALA A 3 15.41 56.68 2.96
CA ALA A 3 14.40 55.63 2.87
C ALA A 3 15.10 54.31 2.50
N GLY A 4 15.02 53.34 3.39
CA GLY A 4 15.54 51.99 3.20
C GLY A 4 14.60 51.15 2.34
N ILE A 5 15.14 50.55 1.29
CA ILE A 5 14.47 49.50 0.52
C ILE A 5 14.75 48.19 1.25
N VAL A 6 13.75 47.64 1.94
CA VAL A 6 13.79 46.27 2.45
C VAL A 6 13.25 45.37 1.35
N ALA A 7 14.14 44.67 0.65
CA ALA A 7 13.77 43.65 -0.32
C ALA A 7 13.27 42.40 0.42
N LEU A 8 11.98 42.13 0.29
CA LEU A 8 11.32 40.94 0.81
C LEU A 8 11.66 39.74 -0.10
N ALA A 9 12.66 38.94 0.30
CA ALA A 9 12.98 37.69 -0.38
C ALA A 9 11.90 36.64 -0.05
N MET A 10 11.02 36.38 -1.01
CA MET A 10 10.12 35.21 -0.97
C MET A 10 10.95 33.93 -1.08
N LEU A 11 11.10 33.22 0.02
CA LEU A 11 11.54 31.83 0.04
C LEU A 11 10.45 30.97 -0.59
N LEU A 12 10.56 30.73 -1.89
CA LEU A 12 9.89 29.62 -2.56
C LEU A 12 10.47 28.33 -1.98
N ALA A 13 9.76 27.73 -1.03
CA ALA A 13 10.01 26.36 -0.61
C ALA A 13 9.75 25.45 -1.82
N PHE A 14 10.84 25.07 -2.51
CA PHE A 14 10.79 24.01 -3.50
C PHE A 14 10.40 22.72 -2.77
N ALA A 15 9.14 22.32 -2.90
CA ALA A 15 8.75 20.93 -2.71
C ALA A 15 9.46 20.15 -3.83
N GLY A 16 10.65 19.65 -3.52
CA GLY A 16 11.38 18.76 -4.42
C GLY A 16 10.50 17.54 -4.76
N PRO A 17 10.62 16.98 -5.97
CA PRO A 17 9.93 15.74 -6.29
C PRO A 17 10.31 14.69 -5.24
N LEU A 18 9.32 13.98 -4.70
CA LEU A 18 9.55 12.79 -3.88
C LEU A 18 10.45 11.85 -4.69
N ALA A 19 11.70 11.71 -4.25
CA ALA A 19 12.66 10.85 -4.90
C ALA A 19 12.13 9.41 -4.86
N ALA A 20 12.29 8.67 -5.96
CA ALA A 20 12.11 7.23 -5.93
C ALA A 20 13.04 6.62 -4.87
N GLU A 21 12.49 5.72 -4.07
CA GLU A 21 13.29 4.83 -3.24
C GLU A 21 13.76 3.68 -4.11
N ASP A 22 15.08 3.60 -4.33
CA ASP A 22 15.71 2.49 -5.05
C ASP A 22 15.89 1.30 -4.10
N VAL A 23 15.31 0.16 -4.46
CA VAL A 23 15.34 -1.06 -3.67
C VAL A 23 15.99 -2.19 -4.46
N THR A 24 17.00 -2.82 -3.89
CA THR A 24 17.69 -3.94 -4.53
C THR A 24 17.04 -5.29 -4.17
N ALA A 25 16.68 -6.08 -5.18
CA ALA A 25 16.19 -7.46 -5.04
C ALA A 25 16.89 -8.37 -6.05
N GLY A 26 17.70 -9.32 -5.57
CA GLY A 26 18.42 -10.27 -6.43
C GLY A 26 19.26 -9.63 -7.54
N GLY A 27 19.95 -8.52 -7.24
CA GLY A 27 20.78 -7.77 -8.20
C GLY A 27 20.00 -6.89 -9.18
N LYS A 28 18.67 -6.76 -9.03
CA LYS A 28 17.84 -5.79 -9.73
C LYS A 28 17.54 -4.61 -8.81
N THR A 29 17.67 -3.39 -9.34
CA THR A 29 17.19 -2.18 -8.67
C THR A 29 15.77 -1.90 -9.12
N LEU A 30 14.86 -1.77 -8.15
CA LEU A 30 13.48 -1.37 -8.35
C LEU A 30 13.33 0.10 -7.96
N SER A 31 12.71 0.90 -8.82
CA SER A 31 12.37 2.30 -8.56
C SER A 31 10.96 2.37 -8.00
N LEU A 32 10.82 2.61 -6.69
CA LEU A 32 9.55 2.62 -5.99
C LEU A 32 9.19 4.04 -5.57
N GLN A 33 7.99 4.48 -5.93
CA GLN A 33 7.44 5.77 -5.51
C GLN A 33 6.05 5.56 -4.93
N PRO A 34 5.66 6.28 -3.87
CA PRO A 34 4.25 6.38 -3.47
C PRO A 34 3.37 6.90 -4.62
N PRO A 35 2.05 6.61 -4.61
CA PRO A 35 1.13 7.23 -5.55
C PRO A 35 1.07 8.75 -5.34
N ALA A 36 0.63 9.49 -6.35
CA ALA A 36 0.51 10.95 -6.27
C ALA A 36 -0.30 11.40 -5.04
N GLY A 37 0.20 12.40 -4.31
CA GLY A 37 -0.42 12.88 -3.08
C GLY A 37 -0.09 12.06 -1.82
N SER A 38 0.66 10.95 -1.96
CA SER A 38 1.16 10.17 -0.83
C SER A 38 2.64 10.42 -0.56
N CYS A 39 3.03 10.28 0.70
CA CYS A 39 4.38 10.43 1.21
C CYS A 39 4.81 9.13 1.90
N SER A 40 6.09 8.76 1.77
CA SER A 40 6.67 7.65 2.51
C SER A 40 6.64 7.91 4.01
N TYR A 41 6.52 6.85 4.80
CA TYR A 41 6.70 6.91 6.25
C TYR A 41 8.15 7.31 6.56
N ASP A 42 8.34 8.17 7.55
CA ASP A 42 9.66 8.67 7.94
C ASP A 42 10.27 7.81 9.04
N ARG A 43 11.32 7.03 8.73
CA ARG A 43 12.02 6.22 9.75
C ARG A 43 12.71 7.07 10.83
N GLY A 44 12.95 8.36 10.58
CA GLY A 44 13.46 9.30 11.59
C GLY A 44 12.38 9.74 12.59
N ASN A 45 11.10 9.57 12.27
CA ASN A 45 9.99 9.83 13.17
C ASN A 45 9.62 8.56 13.97
N ALA A 46 9.56 8.66 15.30
CA ALA A 46 9.34 7.50 16.17
C ALA A 46 7.99 6.77 15.93
N PHE A 47 6.93 7.50 15.60
CA PHE A 47 5.61 6.90 15.38
C PHE A 47 5.56 6.14 14.05
N ASP A 48 6.08 6.76 12.99
CA ASP A 48 6.19 6.15 11.67
C ASP A 48 7.11 4.92 11.72
N ALA A 49 8.28 5.04 12.37
CA ALA A 49 9.22 3.93 12.57
C ALA A 49 8.57 2.74 13.31
N ALA A 50 7.81 3.01 14.38
CA ALA A 50 7.10 1.95 15.10
C ALA A 50 6.01 1.29 14.27
N ALA A 51 5.30 2.06 13.42
CA ALA A 51 4.30 1.51 12.51
C ALA A 51 4.94 0.66 11.40
N MET A 52 6.08 1.09 10.85
CA MET A 52 6.85 0.33 9.88
C MET A 52 7.39 -0.97 10.48
N GLN A 53 7.95 -0.91 11.70
CA GLN A 53 8.44 -2.11 12.39
C GLN A 53 7.32 -3.13 12.59
N ARG A 54 6.13 -2.71 13.04
CA ARG A 54 4.97 -3.62 13.16
C ARG A 54 4.59 -4.25 11.83
N ALA A 55 4.64 -3.48 10.74
CA ALA A 55 4.37 -4.01 9.40
C ALA A 55 5.42 -5.05 8.99
N GLU A 56 6.69 -4.81 9.27
CA GLU A 56 7.80 -5.74 9.03
C GLU A 56 7.66 -7.02 9.86
N ASP A 57 7.37 -6.91 11.15
CA ASP A 57 7.19 -8.05 12.06
C ASP A 57 6.07 -8.99 11.61
N VAL A 58 4.94 -8.43 11.17
CA VAL A 58 3.81 -9.21 10.65
C VAL A 58 4.18 -9.95 9.34
N GLN A 59 5.12 -9.41 8.58
CA GLN A 59 5.57 -9.95 7.29
C GLN A 59 6.85 -10.79 7.38
N ALA A 60 7.48 -10.84 8.55
CA ALA A 60 8.72 -11.55 8.79
C ALA A 60 8.64 -13.01 8.31
N GLY A 61 9.67 -13.43 7.58
CA GLY A 61 9.75 -14.78 7.00
C GLY A 61 8.84 -15.03 5.79
N LYS A 62 8.03 -14.06 5.36
CA LYS A 62 7.12 -14.19 4.20
C LYS A 62 7.40 -13.15 3.13
N ASN A 63 7.55 -11.89 3.53
CA ASN A 63 7.80 -10.78 2.63
C ASN A 63 8.83 -9.81 3.23
N GLN A 64 9.55 -9.11 2.35
CA GLN A 64 10.28 -7.90 2.69
C GLN A 64 9.36 -6.69 2.44
N VAL A 65 9.10 -5.87 3.45
CA VAL A 65 8.40 -4.59 3.28
C VAL A 65 9.41 -3.56 2.77
N VAL A 66 9.12 -2.97 1.60
CA VAL A 66 10.09 -2.11 0.89
C VAL A 66 9.63 -0.68 0.74
N LEU A 67 8.33 -0.42 0.90
CA LEU A 67 7.77 0.92 0.93
C LEU A 67 6.51 0.91 1.79
N GLN A 68 6.31 1.92 2.62
CA GLN A 68 5.06 2.18 3.32
C GLN A 68 4.73 3.68 3.20
N PHE A 69 3.49 4.00 2.87
CA PHE A 69 3.08 5.36 2.52
C PHE A 69 1.66 5.66 2.99
N GLY A 70 1.37 6.94 3.17
CA GLY A 70 0.05 7.48 3.49
C GLY A 70 -0.11 8.86 2.86
N ARG A 71 -1.30 9.47 2.94
CA ARG A 71 -1.52 10.80 2.37
C ARG A 71 -0.64 11.86 3.04
N CYS A 72 0.03 12.68 2.25
CA CYS A 72 0.99 13.67 2.75
C CYS A 72 0.38 14.66 3.76
N ASP A 73 -0.86 15.09 3.51
CA ASP A 73 -1.60 16.06 4.32
C ASP A 73 -2.07 15.50 5.68
N GLU A 74 -2.07 14.18 5.84
CA GLU A 74 -2.58 13.50 7.05
C GLU A 74 -1.47 13.12 8.04
N PHE A 75 -0.20 13.15 7.64
CA PHE A 75 0.93 12.81 8.52
C PHE A 75 0.96 13.58 9.85
N PRO A 76 0.69 14.90 9.91
CA PRO A 76 0.66 15.62 11.18
C PRO A 76 -0.35 15.03 12.17
N GLN A 77 -1.53 14.61 11.69
CA GLN A 77 -2.58 14.02 12.52
C GLN A 77 -2.28 12.55 12.85
N TRP A 78 -1.83 11.77 11.86
CA TRP A 78 -1.39 10.39 12.03
C TRP A 78 -0.35 10.25 13.15
N ARG A 79 0.66 11.13 13.16
CA ARG A 79 1.77 11.10 14.13
C ARG A 79 1.35 11.50 15.55
N THR A 80 0.15 12.03 15.75
CA THR A 80 -0.43 12.17 17.09
C THR A 80 -0.91 10.83 17.66
N GLY A 81 -1.03 9.81 16.82
CA GLY A 81 -1.55 8.49 17.18
C GLY A 81 -3.04 8.45 17.46
N THR A 82 -3.81 9.44 17.02
CA THR A 82 -5.26 9.55 17.30
C THR A 82 -6.16 9.35 16.09
N VAL A 83 -5.64 9.57 14.88
CA VAL A 83 -6.40 9.53 13.62
C VAL A 83 -5.72 8.57 12.65
N ALA A 84 -6.52 7.68 12.05
CA ALA A 84 -6.06 6.80 10.98
C ALA A 84 -5.98 7.56 9.64
N PHE A 85 -5.08 7.14 8.76
CA PHE A 85 -5.08 7.61 7.38
C PHE A 85 -6.40 7.28 6.68
N SER A 86 -6.90 8.18 5.85
CA SER A 86 -8.04 7.91 4.97
C SER A 86 -7.66 6.95 3.85
N GLU A 87 -6.42 7.01 3.38
CA GLU A 87 -5.83 6.07 2.41
C GLU A 87 -4.33 5.89 2.70
N PHE A 88 -3.88 4.64 2.68
CA PHE A 88 -2.48 4.30 2.91
C PHE A 88 -2.13 2.99 2.22
N GLY A 89 -0.85 2.67 2.13
CA GLY A 89 -0.41 1.49 1.41
C GLY A 89 0.99 1.04 1.73
N ARG A 90 1.36 -0.09 1.14
CA ARG A 90 2.71 -0.64 1.20
C ARG A 90 3.03 -1.48 -0.01
N ILE A 91 4.31 -1.53 -0.34
CA ILE A 91 4.87 -2.47 -1.31
C ILE A 91 5.67 -3.53 -0.54
N MET A 92 5.45 -4.78 -0.90
CA MET A 92 6.13 -5.93 -0.31
C MET A 92 6.67 -6.84 -1.40
N LEU A 93 7.85 -7.39 -1.19
CA LEU A 93 8.47 -8.36 -2.08
C LEU A 93 8.46 -9.74 -1.40
N PRO A 94 7.81 -10.76 -1.98
CA PRO A 94 7.79 -12.11 -1.41
C PRO A 94 9.19 -12.71 -1.29
N LEU A 95 9.43 -13.46 -0.20
CA LEU A 95 10.64 -14.26 -0.03
C LEU A 95 10.51 -15.58 -0.79
N ASN A 96 10.68 -15.53 -2.11
CA ASN A 96 10.55 -16.67 -3.03
C ASN A 96 11.80 -17.56 -3.10
N TYR A 97 12.88 -17.16 -2.44
CA TYR A 97 14.10 -17.94 -2.22
C TYR A 97 14.48 -17.81 -0.74
N PRO A 98 15.23 -18.76 -0.13
CA PRO A 98 15.53 -18.71 1.30
C PRO A 98 16.09 -17.36 1.75
N GLY A 99 15.24 -16.59 2.44
CA GLY A 99 15.61 -15.34 3.11
C GLY A 99 15.65 -14.06 2.28
N ALA A 100 15.38 -14.07 0.96
CA ALA A 100 15.45 -12.84 0.15
C ALA A 100 14.49 -12.85 -1.06
N PRO A 101 13.97 -11.68 -1.47
CA PRO A 101 13.29 -11.55 -2.76
C PRO A 101 14.26 -11.74 -3.91
N GLN A 102 13.84 -12.54 -4.89
CA GLN A 102 14.64 -12.85 -6.08
C GLN A 102 13.82 -12.68 -7.37
N PRO A 103 14.43 -12.25 -8.48
CA PRO A 103 13.77 -12.25 -9.77
C PRO A 103 13.39 -13.67 -10.19
N LEU A 104 12.28 -13.80 -10.91
CA LEU A 104 11.84 -15.04 -11.53
C LEU A 104 12.10 -15.01 -13.04
N PRO A 105 12.51 -16.13 -13.66
CA PRO A 105 12.66 -16.24 -15.11
C PRO A 105 11.30 -16.43 -15.80
N LEU A 106 10.32 -15.58 -15.46
CA LEU A 106 8.94 -15.63 -15.96
C LEU A 106 8.56 -14.27 -16.53
N SER A 107 7.76 -14.26 -17.60
CA SER A 107 7.03 -13.05 -17.97
C SER A 107 5.98 -12.74 -16.90
N ARG A 108 5.58 -11.47 -16.79
CA ARG A 108 4.48 -11.06 -15.91
C ARG A 108 3.22 -11.89 -16.16
N GLN A 109 2.80 -12.03 -17.42
CA GLN A 109 1.62 -12.82 -17.76
C GLN A 109 1.75 -14.26 -17.27
N LYS A 110 2.91 -14.91 -17.48
CA LYS A 110 3.12 -16.28 -17.01
C LYS A 110 3.07 -16.39 -15.48
N TYR A 111 3.59 -15.38 -14.77
CA TYR A 111 3.48 -15.31 -13.32
C TYR A 111 2.01 -15.15 -12.87
N LEU A 112 1.24 -14.27 -13.51
CA LEU A 112 -0.19 -14.10 -13.22
C LEU A 112 -0.98 -15.39 -13.47
N ASP A 113 -0.71 -16.10 -14.57
CA ASP A 113 -1.36 -17.38 -14.89
C ASP A 113 -1.07 -18.46 -13.84
N ILE A 114 0.13 -18.45 -13.23
CA ILE A 114 0.51 -19.38 -12.15
C ILE A 114 -0.19 -19.00 -10.83
N MET A 115 -0.41 -17.71 -10.59
CA MET A 115 -0.95 -17.21 -9.33
C MET A 115 -2.49 -17.19 -9.31
N ALA A 116 -3.15 -16.95 -10.45
CA ALA A 116 -4.61 -16.82 -10.51
C ALA A 116 -5.36 -18.02 -9.94
N PRO A 117 -5.00 -19.29 -10.24
CA PRO A 117 -5.70 -20.44 -9.68
C PRO A 117 -5.57 -20.60 -8.16
N LYS A 118 -4.62 -19.90 -7.52
CA LYS A 118 -4.38 -19.96 -6.07
C LYS A 118 -5.25 -18.99 -5.28
N VAL A 119 -5.96 -18.08 -5.97
CA VAL A 119 -6.81 -17.07 -5.35
C VAL A 119 -8.24 -17.28 -5.85
N PRO A 120 -9.18 -17.76 -5.00
CA PRO A 120 -10.55 -18.00 -5.44
C PRO A 120 -11.20 -16.68 -5.87
N LYS A 121 -11.96 -16.72 -6.97
CA LYS A 121 -12.72 -15.57 -7.44
C LYS A 121 -13.87 -15.26 -6.49
N LEU A 122 -14.01 -13.98 -6.15
CA LEU A 122 -15.11 -13.50 -5.33
C LEU A 122 -16.28 -13.08 -6.22
N ASP A 123 -17.50 -13.45 -5.82
CA ASP A 123 -18.71 -13.00 -6.50
C ASP A 123 -18.97 -11.52 -6.19
N PRO A 124 -19.30 -10.66 -7.19
CA PRO A 124 -19.64 -9.27 -6.94
C PRO A 124 -20.75 -9.07 -5.88
N ALA A 125 -21.76 -9.95 -5.84
CA ALA A 125 -22.81 -9.87 -4.83
C ALA A 125 -22.29 -10.14 -3.41
N ASP A 126 -21.25 -10.97 -3.28
CA ASP A 126 -20.57 -11.20 -2.01
C ASP A 126 -19.75 -9.99 -1.57
N VAL A 127 -19.13 -9.25 -2.50
CA VAL A 127 -18.39 -8.01 -2.19
C VAL A 127 -19.31 -6.99 -1.52
N THR A 128 -20.45 -6.67 -2.14
CA THR A 128 -21.42 -5.71 -1.58
C THR A 128 -21.91 -6.15 -0.20
N ARG A 129 -22.25 -7.44 -0.05
CA ARG A 129 -22.66 -8.00 1.23
C ARG A 129 -21.57 -7.89 2.30
N ILE A 130 -20.31 -8.09 1.92
CA ILE A 130 -19.16 -7.98 2.82
C ILE A 130 -18.96 -6.53 3.26
N GLU A 131 -19.00 -5.56 2.35
CA GLU A 131 -18.90 -4.13 2.69
C GLU A 131 -20.00 -3.69 3.66
N ASP A 132 -21.25 -4.09 3.39
CA ASP A 132 -22.40 -3.82 4.26
C ASP A 132 -22.21 -4.43 5.66
N GLN A 133 -21.70 -5.65 5.73
CA GLN A 133 -21.47 -6.31 7.02
C GLN A 133 -20.31 -5.69 7.79
N ALA A 134 -19.21 -5.36 7.11
CA ALA A 134 -18.02 -4.78 7.70
C ALA A 134 -18.23 -3.33 8.17
N SER A 135 -19.05 -2.55 7.44
CA SER A 135 -19.41 -1.18 7.83
C SER A 135 -20.32 -1.14 9.05
N ARG A 136 -21.19 -2.15 9.23
CA ARG A 136 -22.11 -2.24 10.37
C ARG A 136 -21.48 -2.87 11.62
N LYS A 137 -20.52 -3.78 11.45
CA LYS A 137 -19.85 -4.50 12.55
C LYS A 137 -18.56 -3.80 12.97
N VAL A 138 -18.69 -2.68 13.68
CA VAL A 138 -17.63 -2.18 14.57
C VAL A 138 -17.77 -2.89 15.92
N THR A 139 -17.70 -4.22 15.96
CA THR A 139 -17.85 -4.99 17.20
C THR A 139 -16.54 -5.61 17.62
N GLU A 140 -16.27 -5.57 18.93
CA GLU A 140 -15.03 -5.97 19.62
C GLU A 140 -14.50 -7.38 19.27
N THR A 141 -15.33 -8.22 18.68
CA THR A 141 -15.12 -9.65 18.41
C THR A 141 -14.55 -9.98 17.02
N GLN A 142 -14.23 -9.00 16.17
CA GLN A 142 -13.62 -9.31 14.87
C GLN A 142 -12.23 -9.94 15.09
N ALA A 143 -12.08 -11.19 14.66
CA ALA A 143 -10.87 -11.98 14.82
C ALA A 143 -9.62 -11.20 14.40
N SER A 144 -8.56 -11.31 15.19
CA SER A 144 -7.39 -10.43 15.26
C SER A 144 -6.38 -10.60 14.11
N GLY A 145 -6.85 -10.77 12.87
CA GLY A 145 -5.99 -10.86 11.70
C GLY A 145 -6.66 -10.43 10.39
N PRO A 146 -5.88 -10.06 9.37
CA PRO A 146 -6.42 -9.74 8.05
C PRO A 146 -7.10 -10.97 7.43
N GLN A 147 -8.33 -10.81 6.95
CA GLN A 147 -9.09 -11.85 6.28
C GLN A 147 -8.93 -11.69 4.77
N LEU A 148 -8.36 -12.69 4.11
CA LEU A 148 -8.33 -12.79 2.65
C LEU A 148 -9.75 -13.06 2.13
N LEU A 149 -10.24 -12.23 1.20
CA LEU A 149 -11.56 -12.40 0.60
C LEU A 149 -11.52 -13.20 -0.69
N GLY A 150 -10.55 -12.91 -1.57
CA GLY A 150 -10.43 -13.53 -2.89
C GLY A 150 -10.10 -12.53 -3.98
N LEU A 151 -10.12 -13.01 -5.23
CA LEU A 151 -9.85 -12.21 -6.42
C LEU A 151 -11.08 -11.35 -6.74
N LEU A 152 -10.92 -10.04 -6.64
CA LEU A 152 -11.93 -9.04 -6.97
C LEU A 152 -11.93 -8.74 -8.47
N ASP A 153 -10.75 -8.61 -9.06
CA ASP A 153 -10.57 -8.28 -10.47
C ASP A 153 -9.19 -8.74 -10.99
N GLN A 154 -9.01 -8.74 -12.30
CA GLN A 154 -7.75 -9.08 -12.96
C GLN A 154 -7.60 -8.35 -14.29
N ASP A 155 -6.37 -7.92 -14.59
CA ASP A 155 -5.98 -7.48 -15.93
C ASP A 155 -4.59 -8.02 -16.32
N HIS A 156 -3.97 -7.48 -17.38
CA HIS A 156 -2.64 -7.88 -17.83
C HIS A 156 -1.50 -7.40 -16.89
N ASN A 157 -1.80 -6.49 -15.97
CA ASN A 157 -0.85 -5.96 -15.01
C ASN A 157 -0.87 -6.71 -13.69
N ALA A 158 -2.04 -7.10 -13.17
CA ALA A 158 -2.11 -7.74 -11.86
C ALA A 158 -3.38 -8.57 -11.61
N LEU A 159 -3.28 -9.39 -10.56
CA LEU A 159 -4.44 -9.93 -9.84
C LEU A 159 -4.79 -8.97 -8.69
N TYR A 160 -6.03 -8.50 -8.62
CA TYR A 160 -6.50 -7.59 -7.57
C TYR A 160 -7.27 -8.38 -6.53
N VAL A 161 -6.68 -8.50 -5.34
CA VAL A 161 -7.13 -9.42 -4.28
C VAL A 161 -7.65 -8.63 -3.10
N GLY A 162 -8.89 -8.89 -2.69
CA GLY A 162 -9.54 -8.23 -1.57
C GLY A 162 -9.12 -8.82 -0.22
N PHE A 163 -8.99 -7.95 0.78
CA PHE A 163 -8.88 -8.35 2.17
C PHE A 163 -9.62 -7.38 3.10
N LEU A 164 -10.07 -7.92 4.23
CA LEU A 164 -10.56 -7.13 5.36
C LEU A 164 -9.51 -7.09 6.45
N GLY A 165 -9.49 -6.01 7.21
CA GLY A 165 -8.71 -5.93 8.43
C GLY A 165 -9.32 -4.98 9.43
N VAL A 166 -8.58 -4.79 10.52
CA VAL A 166 -8.87 -3.76 11.51
C VAL A 166 -7.57 -3.00 11.74
N LEU A 167 -7.66 -1.67 11.70
CA LEU A 167 -6.58 -0.79 12.12
C LEU A 167 -6.91 -0.22 13.48
N GLU A 168 -5.95 -0.30 14.40
CA GLU A 168 -6.07 0.29 15.72
C GLU A 168 -5.19 1.55 15.80
N VAL A 169 -5.82 2.69 16.08
CA VAL A 169 -5.13 3.98 16.29
C VAL A 169 -5.77 4.67 17.48
N GLY A 170 -4.96 5.06 18.47
CA GLY A 170 -5.45 5.74 19.66
C GLY A 170 -6.46 4.93 20.47
N GLY A 171 -6.33 3.60 20.49
CA GLY A 171 -7.27 2.68 21.13
C GLY A 171 -8.61 2.53 20.39
N LYS A 172 -8.78 3.15 19.21
CA LYS A 172 -9.97 3.00 18.37
C LYS A 172 -9.69 2.01 17.24
N LYS A 173 -10.64 1.12 17.01
CA LYS A 173 -10.62 0.14 15.91
C LYS A 173 -11.39 0.68 14.71
N TYR A 174 -10.74 0.69 13.56
CA TYR A 174 -11.29 1.08 12.27
C TYR A 174 -11.37 -0.17 11.39
N PRO A 175 -12.56 -0.63 10.98
CA PRO A 175 -12.66 -1.66 9.95
C PRO A 175 -11.99 -1.14 8.67
N LEU A 176 -11.18 -1.98 8.04
CA LEU A 176 -10.43 -1.64 6.84
C LEU A 176 -10.88 -2.48 5.67
N ALA A 177 -11.11 -1.81 4.55
CA ALA A 177 -11.07 -2.42 3.23
C ALA A 177 -9.64 -2.39 2.72
N GLY A 178 -9.32 -3.33 1.84
CA GLY A 178 -8.01 -3.39 1.27
C GLY A 178 -7.91 -4.24 0.02
N VAL A 179 -7.07 -3.78 -0.89
CA VAL A 179 -6.84 -4.41 -2.18
C VAL A 179 -5.34 -4.60 -2.36
N GLY A 180 -4.94 -5.84 -2.62
CA GLY A 180 -3.56 -6.22 -2.91
C GLY A 180 -3.45 -6.57 -4.38
N ALA A 181 -2.54 -5.91 -5.09
CA ALA A 181 -2.16 -6.31 -6.43
C ALA A 181 -0.99 -7.29 -6.38
N VAL A 182 -1.21 -8.51 -6.87
CA VAL A 182 -0.16 -9.52 -7.09
C VAL A 182 0.35 -9.37 -8.51
N THR A 183 1.65 -9.07 -8.67
CA THR A 183 2.28 -8.79 -9.97
C THR A 183 3.79 -9.03 -9.94
N THR A 184 4.49 -8.65 -11.01
CA THR A 184 5.95 -8.47 -11.05
C THR A 184 6.32 -7.03 -11.44
N LEU A 185 7.33 -6.48 -10.76
CA LEU A 185 8.04 -5.26 -11.14
C LEU A 185 9.33 -5.69 -11.83
N GLY A 186 9.43 -5.46 -13.15
CA GLY A 186 10.31 -6.24 -14.02
C GLY A 186 10.08 -7.74 -13.83
N SER A 187 11.13 -8.46 -13.44
CA SER A 187 11.08 -9.89 -13.11
C SER A 187 10.91 -10.20 -11.62
N VAL A 188 10.83 -9.20 -10.74
CA VAL A 188 10.73 -9.41 -9.28
C VAL A 188 9.26 -9.49 -8.86
N PRO A 189 8.82 -10.57 -8.19
CA PRO A 189 7.47 -10.66 -7.62
C PRO A 189 7.20 -9.54 -6.63
N ALA A 190 5.99 -8.98 -6.67
CA ALA A 190 5.58 -7.90 -5.78
C ALA A 190 4.11 -8.04 -5.37
N SER A 191 3.83 -7.60 -4.14
CA SER A 191 2.49 -7.33 -3.61
C SER A 191 2.40 -5.84 -3.32
N VAL A 192 1.50 -5.14 -4.03
CA VAL A 192 1.23 -3.71 -3.80
C VAL A 192 -0.12 -3.60 -3.13
N ASN A 193 -0.15 -3.16 -1.88
CA ASN A 193 -1.39 -3.15 -1.10
C ASN A 193 -1.83 -1.72 -0.81
N LEU A 194 -3.08 -1.41 -1.12
CA LEU A 194 -3.77 -0.19 -0.72
C LEU A 194 -4.87 -0.51 0.28
N TYR A 195 -5.06 0.40 1.22
CA TYR A 195 -5.99 0.28 2.35
C TYR A 195 -6.76 1.58 2.52
N ARG A 196 -7.99 1.46 3.01
CA ARG A 196 -8.81 2.57 3.48
C ARG A 196 -9.77 2.13 4.58
N PRO A 197 -10.24 3.03 5.45
CA PRO A 197 -11.39 2.76 6.31
C PRO A 197 -12.58 2.28 5.48
N MET A 198 -13.28 1.27 6.01
CA MET A 198 -14.47 0.71 5.38
C MET A 198 -15.56 1.77 5.24
N GLY A 199 -16.23 1.77 4.09
CA GLY A 199 -17.32 2.67 3.75
C GLY A 199 -17.96 2.24 2.44
N GLU A 200 -18.93 3.01 1.95
CA GLU A 200 -19.63 2.72 0.70
C GLU A 200 -18.66 2.72 -0.50
N GLY A 201 -18.68 1.60 -1.25
CA GLY A 201 -17.85 1.39 -2.45
C GLY A 201 -16.35 1.44 -2.15
N ALA A 202 -15.94 0.94 -0.98
CA ALA A 202 -14.55 1.00 -0.56
C ALA A 202 -13.64 0.15 -1.47
N PHE A 203 -14.08 -1.05 -1.87
CA PHE A 203 -13.31 -1.90 -2.78
C PHE A 203 -13.24 -1.33 -4.19
N ASP A 204 -14.33 -0.77 -4.73
CA ASP A 204 -14.34 -0.16 -6.06
C ASP A 204 -13.34 1.00 -6.16
N LYS A 205 -13.38 1.92 -5.19
CA LYS A 205 -12.42 3.03 -5.10
C LYS A 205 -10.97 2.54 -4.99
N LEU A 206 -10.74 1.47 -4.21
CA LEU A 206 -9.41 0.88 -4.09
C LEU A 206 -8.96 0.21 -5.38
N ILE A 207 -9.82 -0.51 -6.11
CA ILE A 207 -9.47 -1.15 -7.39
C ILE A 207 -9.04 -0.10 -8.41
N ASP A 208 -9.78 0.99 -8.55
CA ASP A 208 -9.46 2.06 -9.49
C ASP A 208 -8.11 2.71 -9.17
N ALA A 209 -7.87 3.04 -7.90
CA ALA A 209 -6.59 3.57 -7.44
C ALA A 209 -5.44 2.56 -7.65
N GLN A 210 -5.69 1.28 -7.35
CA GLN A 210 -4.71 0.21 -7.45
C GLN A 210 -4.29 -0.04 -8.90
N LYS A 211 -5.23 -0.04 -9.85
CA LYS A 211 -4.95 -0.17 -11.29
C LYS A 211 -4.04 0.93 -11.79
N ALA A 212 -4.38 2.19 -11.48
CA ALA A 212 -3.57 3.33 -11.87
C ALA A 212 -2.15 3.26 -11.28
N TYR A 213 -2.05 2.93 -10.00
CA TYR A 213 -0.77 2.89 -9.30
C TYR A 213 0.12 1.74 -9.75
N VAL A 214 -0.42 0.54 -9.94
CA VAL A 214 0.33 -0.62 -10.44
C VAL A 214 0.84 -0.36 -11.85
N ALA A 215 0.02 0.24 -12.73
CA ALA A 215 0.45 0.60 -14.06
C ALA A 215 1.61 1.61 -14.04
N GLN A 216 1.62 2.56 -13.10
CA GLN A 216 2.75 3.46 -12.88
C GLN A 216 4.01 2.70 -12.43
N LEU A 217 3.89 1.85 -11.41
CA LEU A 217 5.04 1.07 -10.90
C LEU A 217 5.64 0.17 -11.98
N ILE A 218 4.82 -0.47 -12.81
CA ILE A 218 5.29 -1.30 -13.93
C ILE A 218 6.03 -0.45 -14.97
N ARG A 219 5.53 0.75 -15.31
CA ARG A 219 6.24 1.64 -16.25
C ARG A 219 7.61 2.09 -15.72
N SER A 220 7.74 2.30 -14.41
CA SER A 220 9.02 2.63 -13.78
C SER A 220 9.96 1.44 -13.62
N ASN A 221 9.46 0.21 -13.82
CA ASN A 221 10.19 -1.05 -13.63
C ASN A 221 9.88 -2.04 -14.77
N PRO A 222 10.37 -1.78 -16.00
CA PRO A 222 10.06 -2.59 -17.18
C PRO A 222 10.57 -4.04 -17.08
#